data_AF-A0A6C0C7Y6-F1
#
_entry.id   AF-A0A6C0C7Y6-F1
#
_cell.length_a   1.000
_cell.length_b   1.000
_cell.length_c   1.000
_cell.angle_alpha   90.00
_cell.angle_beta   90.00
_cell.angle_gamma   90.00
#
_symmetry.space_group_name_H-M   'P 1'
#
loop_
_entity.id
_entity.type
_entity.pdbx_description
1 polymer ?
#
loop_
_entity_poly.entity_id
_entity_poly.type
_entity_poly.pdbx_seq_one_letter_code
_entity_poly.pdbx_strand_id
1 'polypeptide(L)' 'MLKELIINENKYITGRTLHCLTNLKSLSLVSNELIDNKTLREMTNLTKLEFSGDNVCNDTLIQLTKN' A
#
# COMPACT_ATOMS: atom_id res chain seq x y z
N MET A 1 -8.34 -16.02 1.38
CA MET A 1 -7.20 -15.10 1.17
C MET A 1 -7.72 -13.68 1.06
N LEU A 2 -7.21 -12.74 1.87
CA LEU A 2 -7.62 -11.34 1.81
C LEU A 2 -7.10 -10.71 0.51
N LYS A 3 -7.99 -10.04 -0.23
CA LYS A 3 -7.67 -9.40 -1.53
C LYS A 3 -7.77 -7.88 -1.48
N GLU A 4 -8.54 -7.34 -0.55
CA GLU A 4 -8.80 -5.91 -0.42
C GLU A 4 -8.65 -5.50 1.04
N LEU A 5 -8.02 -4.35 1.27
CA LEU A 5 -7.80 -3.82 2.60
C LEU A 5 -7.95 -2.30 2.58
N ILE A 6 -8.70 -1.77 3.55
CA ILE A 6 -8.86 -0.34 3.80
C ILE A 6 -8.39 -0.09 5.23
N ILE A 7 -7.36 0.74 5.37
CA ILE A 7 -6.71 1.06 6.65
C ILE A 7 -6.52 2.57 6.78
N ASN A 8 -7.45 3.37 6.26
CA ASN A 8 -7.37 4.81 6.31
C ASN A 8 -7.22 5.32 7.75
N GLU A 9 -6.49 6.42 7.93
CA GLU A 9 -6.31 7.11 9.22
C GLU A 9 -5.70 6.22 10.33
N ASN A 10 -4.75 5.37 9.97
CA ASN A 10 -4.04 4.53 10.93
C ASN A 10 -2.64 5.07 11.23
N LYS A 11 -2.41 5.39 12.51
CA LYS A 11 -1.11 5.88 13.02
C LYS A 11 -0.21 4.80 13.62
N TYR A 12 -0.66 3.55 13.63
CA TYR A 12 0.06 2.42 14.24
C TYR A 12 0.42 1.33 13.23
N ILE A 13 -0.19 1.34 12.05
CA ILE A 13 0.08 0.35 11.01
C ILE A 13 1.36 0.76 10.31
N THR A 14 2.31 -0.17 10.26
CA THR A 14 3.58 0.01 9.56
C THR A 14 3.65 -0.92 8.36
N GLY A 15 4.58 -0.68 7.45
CA GLY A 15 4.77 -1.58 6.32
C GLY A 15 5.09 -3.04 6.68
N ARG A 16 5.72 -3.27 7.85
CA ARG A 16 5.93 -4.63 8.38
C ARG A 16 4.64 -5.40 8.57
N THR A 17 3.56 -4.72 8.97
CA THR A 17 2.23 -5.34 9.14
C THR A 17 1.64 -5.78 7.79
N LEU A 18 1.98 -5.10 6.70
CA LEU A 18 1.44 -5.37 5.36
C LEU A 18 2.20 -6.45 4.59
N HIS A 19 3.46 -6.74 4.94
CA HIS A 19 4.31 -7.74 4.28
C HIS A 19 3.66 -9.13 4.17
N CYS A 20 2.89 -9.54 5.18
CA CYS A 20 2.24 -10.85 5.20
C CYS A 20 1.04 -10.97 4.24
N LEU A 21 0.55 -9.85 3.69
CA LEU A 21 -0.64 -9.80 2.83
C LEU A 21 -0.29 -10.05 1.36
N THR A 22 0.37 -11.18 1.10
CA THR A 22 0.94 -11.53 -0.21
C THR A 22 -0.10 -11.65 -1.34
N ASN A 23 -1.39 -11.74 -1.02
CA ASN A 23 -2.48 -11.90 -1.98
C ASN A 23 -3.30 -10.62 -2.19
N LEU A 24 -2.88 -9.51 -1.58
CA LEU A 24 -3.61 -8.25 -1.67
C LEU A 24 -3.54 -7.67 -3.09
N LYS A 25 -4.70 -7.29 -3.62
CA LYS A 25 -4.90 -6.70 -4.95
C LYS A 25 -5.30 -5.22 -4.86
N SER A 26 -6.03 -4.84 -3.83
CA SER A 26 -6.45 -3.45 -3.60
C SER A 26 -6.12 -2.99 -2.18
N LEU A 27 -5.57 -1.78 -2.06
CA LEU A 27 -5.19 -1.17 -0.79
C LEU A 27 -5.58 0.31 -0.75
N SER A 28 -6.31 0.71 0.29
CA SER A 28 -6.54 2.12 0.62
C SER A 28 -5.87 2.44 1.95
N LEU A 29 -4.99 3.43 1.94
CA LEU A 29 -4.15 3.84 3.07
C LEU A 29 -4.04 5.36 3.19
N VAL A 30 -5.14 6.04 2.89
CA VAL A 30 -5.32 7.49 3.06
C VAL A 30 -4.90 7.87 4.50
N SER A 31 -4.10 8.92 4.64
CA SER A 31 -3.60 9.41 5.94
C SER A 31 -2.88 8.34 6.79
N ASN A 32 -1.99 7.54 6.17
CA ASN A 32 -1.10 6.61 6.89
C ASN A 32 0.36 7.06 6.80
N GLU A 33 0.89 7.62 7.90
CA GLU A 33 2.22 8.24 7.89
C GLU A 33 3.38 7.25 8.00
N LEU A 34 3.11 6.04 8.49
CA LEU A 34 4.12 5.02 8.76
C LEU A 34 4.28 4.00 7.61
N ILE A 35 3.60 4.23 6.48
CA ILE A 35 3.72 3.42 5.26
C ILE A 35 4.46 4.24 4.22
N ASP A 36 5.59 3.70 3.75
CA ASP A 36 6.47 4.34 2.80
C ASP A 36 6.47 3.64 1.42
N ASN A 37 7.10 4.29 0.45
CA ASN A 37 7.26 3.73 -0.91
C ASN A 37 7.98 2.37 -0.92
N LYS A 38 8.92 2.13 0.02
CA LYS A 38 9.66 0.88 0.08
C LYS A 38 8.72 -0.30 0.38
N THR A 39 7.85 -0.11 1.36
CA THR A 39 6.80 -1.07 1.71
C THR A 39 5.94 -1.40 0.49
N LEU A 40 5.46 -0.37 -0.19
CA LEU A 40 4.52 -0.54 -1.31
C LEU A 40 5.17 -1.26 -2.49
N ARG A 41 6.48 -1.04 -2.73
CA ARG A 41 7.27 -1.76 -3.75
C ARG A 41 7.36 -3.27 -3.54
N GLU A 42 7.24 -3.73 -2.30
CA GLU A 42 7.24 -5.16 -1.97
C GLU A 42 5.86 -5.82 -2.21
N MET A 43 4.80 -5.02 -2.36
CA MET A 43 3.44 -5.50 -2.63
C MET A 43 3.22 -5.83 -4.11
N THR A 44 3.95 -6.82 -4.61
CA THR A 44 4.02 -7.18 -6.05
C THR A 44 2.70 -7.63 -6.67
N ASN A 45 1.72 -8.03 -5.86
CA ASN A 45 0.40 -8.44 -6.32
C ASN A 45 -0.61 -7.28 -6.40
N LEU A 46 -0.27 -6.11 -5.87
CA LEU A 46 -1.16 -4.95 -5.79
C LEU A 46 -1.40 -4.37 -7.17
N THR A 47 -2.67 -4.17 -7.54
CA THR A 47 -3.09 -3.57 -8.82
C THR A 47 -3.87 -2.28 -8.64
N LYS A 48 -4.35 -2.01 -7.42
CA LYS A 48 -5.05 -0.78 -7.05
C LYS A 48 -4.52 -0.23 -5.73
N LEU A 49 -4.15 1.05 -5.72
CA LEU A 49 -3.69 1.77 -4.55
C LEU A 49 -4.43 3.11 -4.46
N GLU A 50 -4.93 3.42 -3.28
CA GLU A 50 -5.46 4.73 -2.92
C GLU A 50 -4.68 5.26 -1.70
N PHE A 51 -4.21 6.49 -1.80
CA PHE A 51 -3.38 7.12 -0.77
C PHE A 51 -3.56 8.64 -0.78
N SER A 52 -3.24 9.26 0.35
CA SER A 52 -3.14 10.72 0.49
C SER A 52 -1.98 11.03 1.45
N GLY A 53 -1.23 12.09 1.17
CA GLY A 53 -0.09 12.53 1.98
C GLY A 53 1.27 12.40 1.29
N ASP A 54 2.30 12.93 1.95
CA ASP A 54 3.63 13.16 1.34
C ASP A 54 4.59 11.97 1.41
N ASN A 55 4.25 10.94 2.19
CA ASN A 55 5.11 9.78 2.42
C ASN A 55 5.08 8.77 1.26
N VAL A 56 4.12 8.92 0.34
CA VAL A 56 3.98 8.10 -0.86
C VAL A 56 4.07 9.00 -2.08
N CYS A 57 4.94 8.66 -3.03
CA CYS A 57 5.14 9.43 -4.25
C CYS A 57 4.77 8.64 -5.50
N ASN A 58 4.59 9.35 -6.63
CA ASN A 58 4.14 8.78 -7.89
C ASN A 58 5.03 7.65 -8.43
N ASP A 59 6.31 7.59 -8.05
CA ASP A 59 7.22 6.50 -8.47
C ASP A 59 6.76 5.12 -7.97
N THR A 60 5.94 5.08 -6.92
CA THR A 60 5.33 3.84 -6.42
C THR A 60 4.24 3.32 -7.37
N LEU A 61 3.66 4.16 -8.21
CA LEU A 61 2.63 3.77 -9.17
C LEU A 61 3.19 2.95 -10.35
N ILE A 62 4.51 2.97 -10.58
CA ILE A 62 5.18 2.25 -11.66
C ILE A 62 4.90 0.73 -11.60
N GLN A 63 4.66 0.16 -10.42
CA GLN A 63 4.32 -1.27 -10.32
C GLN A 63 2.86 -1.56 -10.69
N LEU A 64 1.96 -0.58 -10.56
CA LEU A 64 0.52 -0.75 -10.81
C LEU A 64 0.18 -0.69 -12.31
N THR A 65 1.09 -0.16 -13.12
CA THR A 65 0.93 -0.02 -14.58
C THR A 65 1.43 -1.25 -15.36
N LYS A 66 1.97 -2.28 -14.69
CA LYS A 66 2.51 -3.49 -15.33
C LYS A 66 1.45 -4.55 -15.71
N ASN A 67 0.21 -4.15 -16.00
CA ASN A 67 -0.85 -5.07 -16.42
C ASN A 67 -0.96 -5.16 -17.95
#